data_AF-A0A940D1Q1-F1
#
_entry.id   AF-A0A940D1Q1-F1
#
_cell.length_a   1.000
_cell.length_b   1.000
_cell.length_c   1.000
_cell.angle_alpha   90.00
_cell.angle_beta   90.00
_cell.angle_gamma   90.00
#
_symmetry.space_group_name_H-M   'P 1'
#
loop_
_entity.id
_entity.type
_entity.pdbx_description
1 polymer ?
#
loop_
_entity_poly.entity_id
_entity_poly.type
_entity_poly.pdbx_seq_one_letter_code
_entity_poly.pdbx_strand_id
1 'polypeptide(L)'
;MIRGYTFFNRSTGVEIREYEKTIKDTKEGKVRLRFFTTDGSKKNLIFMLDPDEAFVLGCNMEKVVKNGDESFSLYHSFTAPGGEEVSSRLICEKWERKGKSGFSLIIVRGQERINVSFDEGRFLYAADLLKFLSRTASWWEFIGEEREEAEETQEAQETEETQESKEDPFETEEIKGEIQAVARSGQAFKVNNSWVNLKETTKIQGKIEKGKQVKALVSKSEGRIYAEEVKVK
;
A
#
# COMPACT_ATOMS: atom_id res chain seq x y z
N MET A 1 8.11 19.78 4.59
CA MET A 1 7.74 20.69 3.48
C MET A 1 7.34 19.81 2.31
N ILE A 2 6.11 19.90 1.81
CA ILE A 2 5.65 19.08 0.67
C ILE A 2 6.27 19.64 -0.62
N ARG A 3 7.06 18.82 -1.31
CA ARG A 3 7.73 19.23 -2.56
C ARG A 3 6.82 19.00 -3.77
N GLY A 4 6.95 19.85 -4.79
CA GLY A 4 6.37 19.62 -6.10
C GLY A 4 6.14 20.89 -6.92
N TYR A 5 5.53 20.72 -8.09
CA TYR A 5 5.40 21.78 -9.09
C TYR A 5 4.10 21.62 -9.89
N THR A 6 3.56 22.74 -10.36
CA THR A 6 2.35 22.76 -11.18
C THR A 6 2.64 23.27 -12.58
N PHE A 7 2.30 22.45 -13.58
CA PHE A 7 2.38 22.79 -14.98
C PHE A 7 1.03 23.26 -15.49
N PHE A 8 0.98 24.46 -16.06
CA PHE A 8 -0.20 25.00 -16.72
C PHE A 8 -0.05 24.96 -18.24
N ASN A 9 -1.13 24.64 -18.95
CA ASN A 9 -1.25 24.79 -20.39
C ASN A 9 -2.67 25.22 -20.77
N ARG A 10 -2.82 26.50 -21.15
CA ARG A 10 -4.09 27.11 -21.59
C ARG A 10 -5.26 26.86 -20.61
N SER A 11 -6.03 25.81 -20.85
CA SER A 11 -7.23 25.43 -20.09
C SER A 11 -7.06 24.16 -19.26
N THR A 12 -5.86 23.57 -19.21
CA THR A 12 -5.55 22.38 -18.42
C THR A 12 -4.25 22.55 -17.63
N GLY A 13 -4.07 21.72 -16.61
CA GLY A 13 -2.84 21.67 -15.85
C GLY A 13 -2.66 20.35 -15.13
N VAL A 14 -1.42 20.08 -14.74
CA VAL A 14 -1.07 18.96 -13.86
C VAL A 14 -0.19 19.46 -12.73
N GLU A 15 -0.58 19.13 -11.52
CA GLU A 15 0.23 19.30 -10.31
C GLU A 15 0.89 17.96 -9.98
N ILE A 16 2.21 17.97 -9.84
CA ILE A 16 3.02 16.81 -9.46
C ILE A 16 3.64 17.10 -8.10
N ARG A 17 3.28 16.34 -7.06
CA ARG A 17 3.75 16.56 -5.69
C ARG A 17 4.04 15.26 -4.96
N GLU A 18 4.90 15.35 -3.95
CA GLU A 18 4.91 14.38 -2.85
C GLU A 18 3.53 14.31 -2.18
N TYR A 19 3.18 13.14 -1.70
CA TYR A 19 1.96 12.89 -0.96
C TYR A 19 2.21 11.81 0.08
N GLU A 20 1.54 11.94 1.23
CA GLU A 20 1.54 10.93 2.28
C GLU A 20 0.21 10.20 2.24
N LYS A 21 0.27 8.86 2.09
CA LYS A 21 -0.91 8.02 2.17
C LYS A 21 -0.87 7.25 3.48
N THR A 22 -1.90 7.44 4.29
CA THR A 22 -2.10 6.63 5.50
C THR A 22 -2.98 5.44 5.16
N ILE A 23 -2.50 4.23 5.48
CA ILE A 23 -3.24 2.98 5.34
C ILE A 23 -3.21 2.27 6.70
N LYS A 24 -4.34 2.30 7.43
CA LYS A 24 -4.43 1.76 8.80
C LYS A 24 -3.33 2.36 9.68
N ASP A 25 -2.40 1.53 10.14
CA ASP A 25 -1.31 1.87 11.06
C ASP A 25 0.01 2.15 10.33
N THR A 26 -0.02 2.34 9.01
CA THR A 26 1.15 2.72 8.23
C THR A 26 0.93 4.04 7.51
N LYS A 27 2.02 4.78 7.36
CA LYS A 27 2.15 5.90 6.44
C LYS A 27 3.18 5.54 5.39
N GLU A 28 2.91 5.88 4.16
CA GLU A 28 3.83 5.67 3.05
C GLU A 28 3.88 6.91 2.16
N GLY A 29 5.08 7.16 1.63
CA GLY A 29 5.27 8.18 0.61
C GLY A 29 4.71 7.74 -0.74
N LYS A 30 4.05 8.67 -1.43
CA LYS A 30 3.55 8.53 -2.80
C LYS A 30 3.86 9.78 -3.61
N VAL A 31 3.73 9.67 -4.92
CA VAL A 31 3.75 10.82 -5.83
C VAL A 31 2.35 11.03 -6.40
N ARG A 32 1.76 12.19 -6.12
CA ARG A 32 0.41 12.56 -6.57
C ARG A 32 0.48 13.38 -7.84
N LEU A 33 -0.19 12.91 -8.89
CA LEU A 33 -0.45 13.66 -10.11
C LEU A 33 -1.91 14.09 -10.12
N ARG A 34 -2.17 15.39 -9.95
CA ARG A 34 -3.51 15.96 -10.04
C ARG A 34 -3.65 16.71 -11.37
N PHE A 35 -4.43 16.14 -12.27
CA PHE A 35 -4.85 16.77 -13.51
C PHE A 35 -6.11 17.60 -13.26
N PHE A 36 -6.19 18.76 -13.87
CA PHE A 36 -7.34 19.64 -13.72
C PHE A 36 -7.55 20.48 -14.97
N THR A 37 -8.80 20.93 -15.16
CA THR A 37 -9.11 22.00 -16.09
C THR A 37 -9.14 23.33 -15.34
N THR A 38 -8.69 24.40 -16.00
CA THR A 38 -8.81 25.79 -15.53
C THR A 38 -9.95 26.51 -16.23
N ASP A 39 -10.61 25.85 -17.19
CA ASP A 39 -11.88 26.30 -17.72
C ASP A 39 -13.02 26.11 -16.69
N GLY A 40 -14.17 26.69 -16.97
CA GLY A 40 -15.34 26.61 -16.10
C GLY A 40 -15.87 25.20 -15.84
N SER A 41 -15.32 24.14 -16.47
CA SER A 41 -15.79 22.76 -16.28
C SER A 41 -15.38 22.14 -14.93
N LYS A 42 -14.41 22.75 -14.22
CA LYS A 42 -13.95 22.32 -12.88
C LYS A 42 -13.59 20.82 -12.76
N LYS A 43 -13.20 20.18 -13.87
CA LYS A 43 -12.83 18.77 -13.88
C LYS A 43 -11.49 18.58 -13.17
N ASN A 44 -11.39 17.53 -12.36
CA ASN A 44 -10.12 17.12 -11.77
C ASN A 44 -10.04 15.60 -11.65
N LEU A 45 -8.86 15.06 -11.92
CA LEU A 45 -8.57 13.64 -11.77
C LEU A 45 -7.21 13.49 -11.09
N ILE A 46 -7.10 12.51 -10.20
CA ILE A 46 -5.88 12.20 -9.46
C ILE A 46 -5.40 10.81 -9.83
N PHE A 47 -4.11 10.70 -10.13
CA PHE A 47 -3.37 9.45 -10.26
C PHE A 47 -2.29 9.41 -9.18
N MET A 48 -2.31 8.39 -8.34
CA MET A 48 -1.39 8.24 -7.21
C MET A 48 -0.36 7.19 -7.60
N LEU A 49 0.90 7.59 -7.74
CA LEU A 49 1.98 6.69 -8.10
C LEU A 49 2.72 6.21 -6.85
N ASP A 50 3.05 4.94 -6.85
CA ASP A 50 4.10 4.42 -5.98
C ASP A 50 5.47 5.00 -6.41
N PRO A 51 6.45 5.08 -5.50
CA PRO A 51 7.75 5.65 -5.83
C PRO A 51 8.42 5.04 -7.06
N ASP A 52 8.37 3.73 -7.21
CA ASP A 52 8.91 3.02 -8.37
C ASP A 52 8.13 3.32 -9.65
N GLU A 53 6.80 3.38 -9.61
CA GLU A 53 5.97 3.78 -10.75
C GLU A 53 6.28 5.22 -11.21
N ALA A 54 6.49 6.14 -10.27
CA ALA A 54 6.90 7.51 -10.57
C ALA A 54 8.26 7.57 -11.26
N PHE A 55 9.23 6.77 -10.79
CA PHE A 55 10.54 6.65 -11.43
C PHE A 55 10.44 6.06 -12.85
N VAL A 56 9.67 4.98 -13.01
CA VAL A 56 9.42 4.31 -14.29
C VAL A 56 8.74 5.26 -15.27
N LEU A 57 7.74 6.04 -14.83
CA LEU A 57 7.08 7.04 -15.67
C LEU A 57 8.08 8.09 -16.17
N GLY A 58 8.91 8.64 -15.28
CA GLY A 58 9.95 9.60 -15.67
C GLY A 58 10.95 9.03 -16.68
N CYS A 59 11.40 7.79 -16.50
CA CYS A 59 12.26 7.10 -17.47
C CYS A 59 11.58 6.91 -18.83
N ASN A 60 10.29 6.57 -18.85
CA ASN A 60 9.57 6.38 -20.11
C ASN A 60 9.27 7.71 -20.81
N MET A 61 9.04 8.80 -20.07
CA MET A 61 8.92 10.14 -20.68
C MET A 61 10.19 10.52 -21.46
N GLU A 62 11.38 10.24 -20.94
CA GLU A 62 12.63 10.47 -21.67
C GLU A 62 12.76 9.57 -22.91
N LYS A 63 12.32 8.31 -22.82
CA LYS A 63 12.27 7.41 -23.98
C LYS A 63 11.32 7.93 -25.05
N VAL A 64 10.15 8.45 -24.69
CA VAL A 64 9.20 9.07 -25.63
C VAL A 64 9.85 10.24 -26.37
N VAL A 65 10.61 11.09 -25.67
CA VAL A 65 11.35 12.19 -26.29
C VAL A 65 12.42 11.68 -27.26
N LYS A 66 13.18 10.66 -26.85
CA LYS A 66 14.29 10.11 -27.64
C LYS A 66 13.83 9.31 -28.87
N ASN A 67 12.80 8.49 -28.72
CA ASN A 67 12.40 7.49 -29.71
C ASN A 67 11.23 7.97 -30.57
N GLY A 68 10.48 9.01 -30.16
CA GLY A 68 9.45 9.67 -30.95
C GLY A 68 8.12 8.92 -31.12
N ASP A 69 8.14 7.58 -31.18
CA ASP A 69 6.98 6.80 -31.63
C ASP A 69 6.36 5.92 -30.53
N GLU A 70 6.97 5.88 -29.35
CA GLU A 70 6.50 5.07 -28.22
C GLU A 70 5.58 5.89 -27.32
N SER A 71 4.34 5.42 -27.13
CA SER A 71 3.50 5.86 -26.01
C SER A 71 3.68 4.87 -24.85
N PHE A 72 3.74 5.38 -23.63
CA PHE A 72 3.78 4.54 -22.42
C PHE A 72 2.52 4.78 -21.59
N SER A 73 2.04 3.73 -20.92
CA SER A 73 0.82 3.81 -20.10
C SER A 73 0.95 3.05 -18.79
N LEU A 74 0.43 3.65 -17.72
CA LEU A 74 0.19 3.02 -16.42
C LEU A 74 -1.31 2.85 -16.20
N TYR A 75 -1.70 1.78 -15.52
CA TYR A 75 -3.09 1.41 -15.28
C TYR A 75 -3.30 1.12 -13.80
N HIS A 76 -4.27 1.78 -13.19
CA HIS A 76 -4.73 1.49 -11.83
C HIS A 76 -6.22 1.18 -11.86
N SER A 77 -6.60 0.02 -11.34
CA SER A 77 -8.01 -0.35 -11.12
C SER A 77 -8.28 -0.48 -9.63
N PHE A 78 -9.47 -0.06 -9.20
CA PHE A 78 -9.97 -0.33 -7.85
C PHE A 78 -11.47 -0.55 -7.88
N THR A 79 -11.97 -1.34 -6.94
CA THR A 79 -13.41 -1.51 -6.73
C THR A 79 -13.94 -0.37 -5.87
N ALA A 80 -14.86 0.43 -6.41
CA ALA A 80 -15.53 1.48 -5.66
C ALA A 80 -16.45 0.86 -4.58
N PRO A 81 -16.85 1.62 -3.53
CA PRO A 81 -17.74 1.13 -2.48
C PRO A 81 -19.09 0.56 -2.98
N GLY A 82 -19.50 0.89 -4.21
CA GLY A 82 -20.70 0.35 -4.88
C GLY A 82 -20.47 -0.93 -5.68
N GLY A 83 -19.28 -1.53 -5.65
CA GLY A 83 -18.92 -2.74 -6.40
C GLY A 83 -18.51 -2.50 -7.86
N GLU A 84 -18.65 -1.27 -8.37
CA GLU A 84 -18.19 -0.90 -9.71
C GLU A 84 -16.65 -0.86 -9.77
N GLU A 85 -16.07 -1.48 -10.80
CA GLU A 85 -14.64 -1.37 -11.05
C GLU A 85 -14.33 -0.03 -11.74
N VAL A 86 -13.51 0.79 -11.09
CA VAL A 86 -13.03 2.06 -11.62
C VAL A 86 -11.58 1.86 -12.09
N SER A 87 -11.37 1.93 -13.40
CA SER A 87 -10.04 1.90 -14.01
C SER A 87 -9.59 3.31 -14.42
N SER A 88 -8.35 3.63 -14.10
CA SER A 88 -7.66 4.86 -14.50
C SER A 88 -6.45 4.50 -15.35
N ARG A 89 -6.27 5.21 -16.46
CA ARG A 89 -5.09 5.09 -17.32
C ARG A 89 -4.34 6.42 -17.38
N LEU A 90 -3.05 6.39 -17.07
CA LEU A 90 -2.13 7.50 -17.27
C LEU A 90 -1.26 7.21 -18.48
N ILE A 91 -1.17 8.15 -19.43
CA ILE A 91 -0.46 7.99 -20.70
C ILE A 91 0.58 9.12 -20.81
N CYS A 92 1.78 8.78 -21.25
CA CYS A 92 2.73 9.75 -21.77
C CYS A 92 3.04 9.43 -23.24
N GLU A 93 2.95 10.45 -24.10
CA GLU A 93 3.09 10.29 -25.55
C GLU A 93 3.66 11.53 -26.22
N LYS A 94 4.28 11.33 -27.38
CA LYS A 94 4.50 12.39 -28.37
C LYS A 94 3.24 12.45 -29.25
N TRP A 95 2.79 13.65 -29.58
CA TRP A 95 1.68 13.86 -30.51
C TRP A 95 2.14 14.70 -31.69
N GLU A 96 1.51 14.47 -32.83
CA GLU A 96 1.62 15.31 -34.02
C GLU A 96 0.23 15.61 -34.57
N ARG A 97 -0.06 16.89 -34.83
CA ARG A 97 -1.34 17.34 -35.36
C ARG A 97 -1.14 18.60 -36.21
N LYS A 98 -1.58 18.53 -37.47
CA LYS A 98 -1.54 19.67 -38.42
C LYS A 98 -0.13 20.29 -38.55
N GLY A 99 0.90 19.45 -38.67
CA GLY A 99 2.29 19.89 -38.81
C GLY A 99 2.91 20.48 -37.54
N LYS A 100 2.24 20.38 -36.40
CA LYS A 100 2.80 20.69 -35.07
C LYS A 100 2.98 19.41 -34.30
N SER A 101 4.04 19.33 -33.52
CA SER A 101 4.28 18.24 -32.60
C SER A 101 4.52 18.75 -31.18
N GLY A 102 4.40 17.85 -30.22
CA GLY A 102 4.72 18.11 -28.83
C GLY A 102 4.55 16.84 -28.00
N PHE A 103 4.53 17.00 -26.69
CA PHE A 103 4.37 15.89 -25.75
C PHE A 103 3.13 16.08 -24.92
N SER A 104 2.62 15.01 -24.31
CA SER A 104 1.43 15.08 -23.44
C SER A 104 1.51 14.09 -22.29
N LEU A 105 0.96 14.52 -21.15
CA LEU A 105 0.48 13.62 -20.11
C LEU A 105 -1.04 13.60 -20.16
N ILE A 106 -1.63 12.41 -20.17
CA ILE A 106 -3.07 12.22 -20.34
C ILE A 106 -3.56 11.28 -19.25
N ILE A 107 -4.60 11.70 -18.54
CA ILE A 107 -5.34 10.82 -17.64
C ILE A 107 -6.71 10.51 -18.21
N VAL A 108 -7.11 9.24 -18.14
CA VAL A 108 -8.42 8.74 -18.55
C VAL A 108 -9.03 7.96 -17.40
N ARG A 109 -10.29 8.24 -17.05
CA ARG A 109 -11.09 7.49 -16.09
C ARG A 109 -12.55 7.45 -16.57
N GLY A 110 -13.01 6.28 -16.99
CA GLY A 110 -14.32 6.15 -17.65
C GLY A 110 -14.42 7.05 -18.89
N GLN A 111 -15.41 7.94 -18.91
CA GLN A 111 -15.59 8.93 -20.00
C GLN A 111 -14.77 10.21 -19.81
N GLU A 112 -14.15 10.41 -18.65
CA GLU A 112 -13.36 11.61 -18.38
C GLU A 112 -11.94 11.46 -18.92
N ARG A 113 -11.48 12.51 -19.61
CA ARG A 113 -10.14 12.61 -20.17
C ARG A 113 -9.60 14.02 -19.98
N ILE A 114 -8.43 14.15 -19.39
CA ILE A 114 -7.69 15.43 -19.28
C ILE A 114 -6.33 15.23 -19.94
N ASN A 115 -6.04 16.04 -20.96
CA ASN A 115 -4.73 16.10 -21.62
C ASN A 115 -4.02 17.40 -21.22
N VAL A 116 -2.79 17.28 -20.76
CA VAL A 116 -1.89 18.41 -20.54
C VAL A 116 -0.72 18.27 -21.52
N SER A 117 -0.61 19.21 -22.45
CA SER A 117 0.45 19.21 -23.44
C SER A 117 1.69 19.97 -22.96
N PHE A 118 2.85 19.62 -23.49
CA PHE A 118 4.14 20.17 -23.13
C PHE A 118 4.99 20.40 -24.39
N ASP A 119 5.86 21.41 -24.33
CA ASP A 119 7.08 21.40 -25.14
C ASP A 119 8.10 20.40 -24.57
N GLU A 120 9.15 20.10 -25.32
CA GLU A 120 10.17 19.11 -24.93
C GLU A 120 10.82 19.43 -23.57
N GLY A 121 11.26 20.67 -23.37
CA GLY A 121 11.96 21.07 -22.15
C GLY A 121 11.10 20.95 -20.91
N ARG A 122 9.83 21.36 -20.97
CA ARG A 122 8.89 21.21 -19.85
C ARG A 122 8.52 19.76 -19.60
N PHE A 123 8.46 18.93 -20.65
CA PHE A 123 8.20 17.50 -20.53
C PHE A 123 9.36 16.77 -19.86
N LEU A 124 10.60 17.05 -20.26
CA LEU A 124 11.81 16.52 -19.62
C LEU A 124 11.97 17.02 -18.18
N TYR A 125 11.64 18.28 -17.90
CA TYR A 125 11.63 18.79 -16.53
C TYR A 125 10.60 18.07 -15.65
N ALA A 126 9.40 17.77 -16.18
CA ALA A 126 8.42 16.95 -15.48
C ALA A 126 8.92 15.51 -15.23
N ALA A 127 9.65 14.94 -16.20
CA ALA A 127 10.26 13.62 -16.06
C ALA A 127 11.33 13.58 -14.95
N ASP A 128 12.22 14.59 -14.90
CA ASP A 128 13.24 14.69 -13.85
C ASP A 128 12.61 14.96 -12.47
N LEU A 129 11.58 15.81 -12.41
CA LEU A 129 10.80 16.03 -11.20
C LEU A 129 10.19 14.71 -10.67
N LEU A 130 9.62 13.87 -11.53
CA LEU A 130 9.07 12.57 -11.11
C LEU A 130 10.16 11.66 -10.53
N LYS A 131 11.35 11.62 -11.13
CA LYS A 131 12.50 10.84 -10.63
C LYS A 131 13.08 11.40 -9.33
N PHE A 132 12.98 12.71 -9.12
CA PHE A 132 13.36 13.34 -7.86
C PHE A 132 12.34 12.98 -6.78
N LEU A 133 11.05 13.18 -7.05
CA LEU A 133 9.97 12.92 -6.08
C LEU A 133 9.83 11.43 -5.76
N SER A 134 10.16 10.51 -6.67
CA SER A 134 10.19 9.08 -6.36
C SER A 134 11.17 8.78 -5.24
N ARG A 135 12.39 9.30 -5.31
CA ARG A 135 13.43 9.08 -4.31
C ARG A 135 13.05 9.66 -2.96
N THR A 136 12.44 10.84 -2.95
CA THR A 136 12.02 11.49 -1.70
C THR A 136 10.75 10.90 -1.11
N ALA A 137 9.89 10.27 -1.92
CA ALA A 137 8.71 9.53 -1.47
C ALA A 137 9.01 8.05 -1.15
N SER A 138 10.26 7.60 -1.29
CA SER A 138 10.67 6.21 -1.00
C SER A 138 10.86 5.98 0.49
N TRP A 139 9.76 5.97 1.24
CA TRP A 139 9.75 5.69 2.67
C TRP A 139 8.39 5.13 3.10
N TRP A 140 8.41 4.43 4.22
CA TRP A 140 7.22 4.00 4.95
C TRP A 140 7.51 4.07 6.45
N GLU A 141 6.47 4.32 7.23
CA GLU A 141 6.54 4.45 8.69
C GLU A 141 5.35 3.71 9.31
N PHE A 142 5.61 2.98 10.39
CA PHE A 142 4.55 2.47 11.25
C PHE A 142 4.15 3.56 12.24
N ILE A 143 2.85 3.81 12.37
CA ILE A 143 2.28 4.84 13.26
C ILE A 143 1.44 4.26 14.40
N GLY A 144 1.45 2.93 14.57
CA GLY A 144 0.85 2.32 15.76
C GLY A 144 1.64 2.66 17.01
N GLU A 145 0.96 2.78 18.15
CA GLU A 145 1.59 3.03 19.45
C GLU A 145 2.71 2.03 19.71
N GLU A 146 3.93 2.53 19.96
CA GLU A 146 5.00 1.76 20.58
C GLU A 146 4.45 1.20 21.90
N ARG A 147 4.14 -0.10 21.94
CA ARG A 147 4.06 -0.78 23.22
C ARG A 147 5.50 -0.80 23.73
N GLU A 148 5.75 -0.06 24.81
CA GLU A 148 6.93 -0.23 25.63
C GLU A 148 7.02 -1.73 25.99
N GLU A 149 7.86 -2.47 25.28
CA GLU A 149 8.39 -3.73 25.78
C GLU A 149 9.37 -3.36 26.88
N ALA A 150 8.86 -3.26 28.10
CA ALA A 150 9.70 -3.28 29.28
C ALA A 150 10.47 -4.60 29.26
N GLU A 151 11.78 -4.50 29.04
CA GLU A 151 12.76 -5.55 29.29
C GLU A 151 12.56 -6.05 30.72
N GLU A 152 12.07 -7.27 30.88
CA GLU A 152 12.28 -8.01 32.13
C GLU A 152 13.45 -8.96 31.89
N THR A 153 14.53 -8.62 32.59
CA THR A 153 15.83 -9.27 32.56
C THR A 153 15.73 -10.71 33.06
N GLN A 154 16.54 -11.55 32.43
CA GLN A 154 16.77 -12.96 32.69
C GLN A 154 16.93 -13.31 34.18
N GLU A 155 16.22 -14.35 34.63
CA GLU A 155 16.79 -15.34 35.56
C GLU A 155 16.79 -16.71 34.88
N ALA A 156 17.98 -17.26 34.75
CA ALA A 156 18.27 -18.59 34.25
C ALA A 156 18.24 -19.60 35.40
N GLN A 157 17.65 -20.78 35.15
CA GLN A 157 18.09 -22.10 35.64
C GLN A 157 17.23 -23.17 34.95
N GLU A 158 17.75 -23.82 33.90
CA GLU A 158 18.45 -25.13 33.92
C GLU A 158 17.57 -26.32 34.38
N THR A 159 17.15 -27.17 33.43
CA THR A 159 17.34 -28.63 33.57
C THR A 159 17.40 -29.30 32.19
N GLU A 160 18.39 -30.17 32.05
CA GLU A 160 18.83 -30.94 30.89
C GLU A 160 17.93 -32.15 30.51
N GLU A 161 18.04 -32.52 29.22
CA GLU A 161 18.06 -33.89 28.63
C GLU A 161 16.78 -34.79 28.68
N THR A 162 16.37 -35.60 27.68
CA THR A 162 17.01 -36.15 26.45
C THR A 162 15.95 -36.84 25.54
N GLN A 163 16.30 -37.00 24.24
CA GLN A 163 15.90 -38.03 23.23
C GLN A 163 14.81 -37.78 22.15
N GLU A 164 15.33 -37.60 20.92
CA GLU A 164 14.95 -38.14 19.58
C GLU A 164 13.52 -38.68 19.32
N SER A 165 12.81 -38.05 18.36
CA SER A 165 12.50 -38.68 17.05
C SER A 165 11.64 -37.78 16.13
N LYS A 166 12.06 -37.72 14.85
CA LYS A 166 11.30 -37.55 13.59
C LYS A 166 10.28 -36.41 13.42
N GLU A 167 10.69 -35.44 12.59
CA GLU A 167 9.93 -34.74 11.53
C GLU A 167 8.47 -34.30 11.80
N ASP A 168 8.31 -33.04 12.20
CA ASP A 168 7.30 -32.09 11.68
C ASP A 168 7.74 -30.64 12.04
N PRO A 169 7.85 -29.68 11.09
CA PRO A 169 8.63 -28.44 11.32
C PRO A 169 7.86 -27.28 11.99
N PHE A 170 6.85 -27.55 12.82
CA PHE A 170 6.16 -26.47 13.55
C PHE A 170 5.85 -26.88 14.98
N GLU A 171 6.52 -26.23 15.95
CA GLU A 171 6.21 -26.38 17.38
C GLU A 171 4.78 -25.89 17.64
N THR A 172 3.86 -26.83 17.87
CA THR A 172 2.50 -26.54 18.31
C THR A 172 2.45 -26.53 19.84
N GLU A 173 2.19 -25.38 20.45
CA GLU A 173 2.01 -25.21 21.89
C GLU A 173 0.51 -25.22 22.24
N GLU A 174 0.15 -25.72 23.42
CA GLU A 174 -1.23 -25.66 23.91
C GLU A 174 -1.40 -24.52 24.92
N ILE A 175 -2.30 -23.57 24.61
CA ILE A 175 -2.65 -22.47 25.51
C ILE A 175 -4.04 -22.72 26.11
N LYS A 176 -4.12 -22.65 27.45
CA LYS A 176 -5.39 -22.66 28.20
C LYS A 176 -5.55 -21.38 28.98
N GLY A 177 -6.77 -20.84 29.02
CA GLY A 177 -7.09 -19.72 29.89
C GLY A 177 -8.43 -19.08 29.58
N GLU A 178 -8.72 -17.95 30.22
CA GLU A 178 -9.90 -17.16 29.94
C GLU A 178 -9.65 -16.19 28.78
N ILE A 179 -10.62 -16.05 27.88
CA ILE A 179 -10.58 -15.05 26.81
C ILE A 179 -10.74 -13.66 27.43
N GLN A 180 -9.65 -12.89 27.47
CA GLN A 180 -9.61 -11.54 28.02
C GLN A 180 -10.19 -10.50 27.07
N ALA A 181 -10.03 -10.72 25.76
CA ALA A 181 -10.55 -9.83 24.71
C ALA A 181 -10.70 -10.59 23.38
N VAL A 182 -11.55 -10.07 22.50
CA VAL A 182 -11.70 -10.54 21.11
C VAL A 182 -11.50 -9.34 20.19
N ALA A 183 -10.73 -9.51 19.12
CA ALA A 183 -10.48 -8.45 18.15
C ALA A 183 -11.79 -8.04 17.46
N ARG A 184 -11.92 -6.76 17.06
CA ARG A 184 -13.12 -6.27 16.35
C ARG A 184 -13.40 -7.00 15.04
N SER A 185 -12.36 -7.53 14.39
CA SER A 185 -12.47 -8.36 13.19
C SER A 185 -13.00 -9.77 13.45
N GLY A 186 -13.03 -10.23 14.70
CA GLY A 186 -13.33 -11.61 15.07
C GLY A 186 -12.21 -12.61 14.73
N GLN A 187 -11.08 -12.15 14.17
CA GLN A 187 -9.99 -13.00 13.69
C GLN A 187 -8.84 -13.18 14.69
N ALA A 188 -8.97 -12.67 15.92
CA ALA A 188 -7.99 -12.89 16.97
C ALA A 188 -8.65 -12.78 18.34
N PHE A 189 -8.07 -13.44 19.35
CA PHE A 189 -8.50 -13.33 20.73
C PHE A 189 -7.29 -13.29 21.67
N LYS A 190 -7.47 -12.74 22.86
CA LYS A 190 -6.41 -12.57 23.86
C LYS A 190 -6.61 -13.55 25.01
N VAL A 191 -5.59 -14.33 25.33
CA VAL A 191 -5.55 -15.28 26.44
C VAL A 191 -4.16 -15.23 27.10
N ASN A 192 -4.09 -15.25 28.43
CA ASN A 192 -2.83 -15.13 29.19
C ASN A 192 -1.95 -13.96 28.77
N ASN A 193 -2.56 -12.79 28.55
CA ASN A 193 -1.91 -11.59 28.05
C ASN A 193 -1.35 -11.65 26.61
N SER A 194 -1.48 -12.77 25.90
CA SER A 194 -1.00 -12.97 24.54
C SER A 194 -2.13 -13.00 23.52
N TRP A 195 -1.91 -12.38 22.35
CA TRP A 195 -2.86 -12.42 21.23
C TRP A 195 -2.65 -13.67 20.38
N VAL A 196 -3.71 -14.41 20.16
CA VAL A 196 -3.77 -15.60 19.32
C VAL A 196 -4.58 -15.28 18.07
N ASN A 197 -3.94 -15.37 16.91
CA ASN A 197 -4.56 -15.10 15.61
C ASN A 197 -5.23 -16.35 15.06
N LEU A 198 -6.39 -16.20 14.44
CA LEU A 198 -7.11 -17.26 13.75
C LEU A 198 -6.72 -17.23 12.28
N LYS A 199 -6.27 -18.36 11.75
CA LYS A 199 -6.13 -18.60 10.31
C LYS A 199 -7.50 -18.99 9.75
N GLU A 200 -7.66 -18.89 8.43
CA GLU A 200 -8.86 -19.41 7.75
C GLU A 200 -9.05 -20.92 7.96
N THR A 201 -7.95 -21.64 8.24
CA THR A 201 -7.93 -23.08 8.48
C THR A 201 -8.13 -23.47 9.96
N THR A 202 -8.28 -22.50 10.87
CA THR A 202 -8.42 -22.78 12.30
C THR A 202 -9.76 -23.47 12.59
N LYS A 203 -9.70 -24.65 13.22
CA LYS A 203 -10.91 -25.36 13.66
C LYS A 203 -11.44 -24.76 14.96
N ILE A 204 -12.63 -24.16 14.94
CA ILE A 204 -13.24 -23.53 16.11
C ILE A 204 -14.44 -24.36 16.59
N GLN A 205 -14.39 -24.81 17.85
CA GLN A 205 -15.50 -25.46 18.55
C GLN A 205 -16.00 -24.54 19.67
N GLY A 206 -17.22 -24.02 19.53
CA GLY A 206 -17.80 -23.04 20.46
C GLY A 206 -17.67 -21.60 19.96
N LYS A 207 -18.20 -20.66 20.74
CA LYS A 207 -18.25 -19.23 20.36
C LYS A 207 -17.20 -18.45 21.13
N ILE A 208 -16.22 -17.88 20.42
CA ILE A 208 -15.12 -17.06 20.97
C ILE A 208 -15.70 -15.74 21.49
N GLU A 209 -15.83 -15.64 22.81
CA GLU A 209 -16.37 -14.47 23.50
C GLU A 209 -15.55 -14.20 24.75
N LYS A 210 -15.45 -12.91 25.12
CA LYS A 210 -14.78 -12.50 26.36
C LYS A 210 -15.42 -13.20 27.57
N GLY A 211 -14.59 -13.68 28.49
CA GLY A 211 -15.02 -14.35 29.72
C GLY A 211 -15.17 -15.87 29.62
N LYS A 212 -15.02 -16.46 28.42
CA LYS A 212 -15.09 -17.92 28.25
C LYS A 212 -13.73 -18.59 28.39
N GLN A 213 -13.76 -19.85 28.82
CA GLN A 213 -12.56 -20.67 28.93
C GLN A 213 -12.20 -21.23 27.56
N VAL A 214 -10.95 -21.07 27.15
CA VAL A 214 -10.44 -21.53 25.87
C VAL A 214 -9.27 -22.48 26.06
N LYS A 215 -9.24 -23.52 25.22
CA LYS A 215 -8.08 -24.38 24.98
C LYS A 215 -7.74 -24.25 23.48
N ALA A 216 -6.59 -23.68 23.17
CA ALA A 216 -6.13 -23.48 21.80
C ALA A 216 -4.80 -24.18 21.55
N LEU A 217 -4.71 -24.92 20.45
CA LEU A 217 -3.43 -25.40 19.90
C LEU A 217 -2.91 -24.30 18.98
N VAL A 218 -1.68 -23.86 19.23
CA VAL A 218 -1.11 -22.71 18.53
C VAL A 218 0.28 -23.00 17.98
N SER A 219 0.59 -22.48 16.79
CA SER A 219 1.95 -22.49 16.25
C SER A 219 2.53 -21.07 16.26
N LYS A 220 3.83 -20.99 16.56
CA LYS A 220 4.61 -19.74 16.46
C LYS A 220 5.23 -19.66 15.08
N SER A 221 4.97 -18.58 14.37
CA SER A 221 5.63 -18.27 13.10
C SER A 221 5.76 -16.76 12.96
N GLU A 222 6.92 -16.29 12.51
CA GLU A 222 7.20 -14.86 12.25
C GLU A 222 6.87 -13.94 13.46
N GLY A 223 7.16 -14.41 14.68
CA GLY A 223 6.90 -13.64 15.91
C GLY A 223 5.41 -13.53 16.29
N ARG A 224 4.52 -14.29 15.65
CA ARG A 224 3.08 -14.31 15.95
C ARG A 224 2.60 -15.70 16.35
N ILE A 225 1.60 -15.73 17.22
CA ILE A 225 0.93 -16.96 17.67
C ILE A 225 -0.34 -17.14 16.84
N TYR A 226 -0.47 -18.29 16.18
CA TYR A 226 -1.62 -18.64 15.36
C TYR A 226 -2.30 -19.89 15.92
N ALA A 227 -3.61 -19.85 16.13
CA ALA A 227 -4.35 -21.05 16.51
C ALA A 227 -4.60 -21.97 15.31
N GLU A 228 -4.39 -23.26 15.51
CA GLU A 228 -4.76 -24.33 14.58
C GLU A 228 -6.09 -24.97 14.98
N GLU A 229 -6.33 -25.08 16.29
CA GLU A 229 -7.61 -25.53 16.85
C GLU A 229 -7.96 -24.70 18.10
N VAL A 230 -9.23 -24.34 18.26
CA VAL A 230 -9.75 -23.56 19.39
C VAL A 230 -10.99 -24.24 19.94
N LYS A 231 -10.97 -24.64 21.21
CA LYS A 231 -12.13 -25.18 21.95
C LYS A 231 -12.53 -24.19 23.03
N VAL A 232 -13.74 -23.64 22.91
CA VAL A 232 -14.32 -22.70 23.86
C VAL A 232 -15.38 -23.42 24.68
N LYS A 233 -15.24 -23.38 26.01
CA LYS A 233 -16.21 -23.89 26.99
C LYS A 233 -17.07 -22.77 27.56
#